data_AF-U6R8N5-F1
#
_entry.id   AF-U6R8N5-F1
#
_cell.length_a   1.000
_cell.length_b   1.000
_cell.length_c   1.000
_cell.angle_alpha   90.00
_cell.angle_beta   90.00
_cell.angle_gamma   90.00
#
_symmetry.space_group_name_H-M   'P 1'
#
loop_
_entity.id
_entity.type
_entity.pdbx_description
1 polymer ?
#
loop_
_entity_poly.entity_id
_entity_poly.type
_entity_poly.pdbx_seq_one_letter_code
_entity_poly.pdbx_strand_id
1 'polypeptide(L)'
;MNNLPVDSFFFDIEQREDIQRMAALGYSPKEIAIYLGVDVDAFVKDAYIEGTTINGIIRQGILVYRANPEMKLHEQAEGGNIIAIQQLEKVNRRRTFEIIVEQIDEDECN
;
A
#
# COMPACT_ATOMS: atom_id res chain seq x y z
N MET A 1 -2.59 -4.64 -28.33
CA MET A 1 -3.28 -4.33 -27.06
C MET A 1 -2.97 -5.46 -26.11
N ASN A 2 -2.25 -5.20 -25.03
CA ASN A 2 -1.99 -6.23 -24.01
C ASN A 2 -3.36 -6.63 -23.43
N ASN A 3 -3.74 -7.91 -23.57
CA ASN A 3 -4.89 -8.46 -22.87
C ASN A 3 -4.57 -8.40 -21.38
N LEU A 4 -4.99 -7.32 -20.72
CA LEU A 4 -5.05 -7.29 -19.25
C LEU A 4 -5.91 -8.49 -18.82
N PRO A 5 -5.53 -9.22 -17.76
CA PRO A 5 -6.34 -10.31 -17.25
C PRO A 5 -7.76 -9.81 -17.00
N VAL A 6 -8.77 -10.55 -17.48
CA VAL A 6 -10.16 -10.24 -17.15
C VAL A 6 -10.32 -10.41 -15.64
N ASP A 7 -10.87 -9.40 -14.97
CA ASP A 7 -11.10 -9.44 -13.53
C ASP A 7 -11.95 -10.67 -13.15
N SER A 8 -11.39 -11.57 -12.34
CA SER A 8 -12.09 -12.77 -11.88
C SER A 8 -13.17 -12.46 -10.83
N PHE A 9 -13.17 -11.23 -10.29
CA PHE A 9 -14.01 -10.82 -9.15
C PHE A 9 -14.62 -9.44 -9.38
N PHE A 10 -15.88 -9.29 -8.99
CA PHE A 10 -16.55 -8.00 -8.91
C PHE A 10 -16.84 -7.67 -7.45
N PHE A 11 -16.03 -6.76 -6.88
CA PHE A 11 -16.21 -6.28 -5.51
C PHE A 11 -16.97 -4.96 -5.48
N ASP A 12 -17.90 -4.83 -4.54
CA ASP A 12 -18.52 -3.55 -4.21
C ASP A 12 -17.54 -2.61 -3.50
N ILE A 13 -18.00 -1.41 -3.16
CA ILE A 13 -17.15 -0.38 -2.53
C ILE A 13 -16.67 -0.85 -1.15
N GLU A 14 -17.53 -1.46 -0.35
CA GLU A 14 -17.21 -1.89 1.01
C GLU A 14 -16.16 -3.02 1.00
N GLN A 15 -16.33 -4.00 0.14
CA GLN A 15 -15.38 -5.09 -0.06
C GLN A 15 -14.03 -4.59 -0.54
N ARG A 16 -13.99 -3.61 -1.45
CA ARG A 16 -12.73 -2.98 -1.89
C ARG A 16 -12.02 -2.28 -0.74
N GLU A 17 -12.76 -1.54 0.09
CA GLU A 17 -12.20 -0.89 1.25
C GLU A 17 -11.68 -1.91 2.29
N ASP A 18 -12.39 -3.02 2.49
CA ASP A 18 -11.92 -4.11 3.36
C ASP A 18 -10.62 -4.73 2.85
N ILE A 19 -10.51 -5.01 1.54
CA ILE A 19 -9.25 -5.48 0.93
C ILE A 19 -8.13 -4.49 1.20
N GLN A 20 -8.38 -3.19 0.99
CA GLN A 20 -7.38 -2.14 1.22
C GLN A 20 -6.94 -2.08 2.69
N ARG A 21 -7.89 -2.10 3.63
CA ARG A 21 -7.62 -2.06 5.08
C ARG A 21 -6.85 -3.28 5.53
N MET A 22 -7.25 -4.47 5.10
CA MET A 22 -6.57 -5.71 5.48
C MET A 22 -5.16 -5.78 4.88
N ALA A 23 -5.00 -5.44 3.60
CA ALA A 23 -3.68 -5.37 2.97
C ALA A 23 -2.75 -4.40 3.70
N ALA A 24 -3.27 -3.21 4.06
CA ALA A 24 -2.54 -2.21 4.82
C ALA A 24 -2.08 -2.69 6.22
N LEU A 25 -2.87 -3.55 6.86
CA LEU A 25 -2.54 -4.17 8.15
C LEU A 25 -1.59 -5.37 8.03
N GLY A 26 -1.22 -5.75 6.81
CA GLY A 26 -0.27 -6.84 6.54
C GLY A 26 -0.90 -8.22 6.39
N TYR A 27 -2.23 -8.33 6.28
CA TYR A 27 -2.87 -9.61 5.98
C TYR A 27 -2.52 -10.07 4.57
N SER A 28 -2.25 -11.37 4.44
CA SER A 28 -1.93 -11.99 3.16
C SER A 28 -3.16 -12.05 2.23
N PRO A 29 -2.96 -12.11 0.90
CA PRO A 29 -4.07 -12.30 -0.04
C PRO A 29 -4.95 -13.52 0.28
N LYS A 30 -4.35 -14.58 0.83
CA LYS A 30 -5.08 -15.78 1.26
C LYS A 30 -6.05 -15.49 2.41
N GLU A 31 -5.59 -14.76 3.43
CA GLU A 31 -6.44 -14.40 4.59
C GLU A 31 -7.56 -13.44 4.18
N ILE A 32 -7.26 -12.51 3.26
CA ILE A 32 -8.26 -11.58 2.71
C ILE A 32 -9.32 -12.36 1.93
N ALA A 33 -8.92 -13.33 1.09
CA ALA A 33 -9.86 -14.15 0.34
C ALA A 33 -10.78 -14.97 1.26
N ILE A 34 -10.22 -15.54 2.35
CA ILE A 34 -10.98 -16.27 3.38
C ILE A 34 -11.98 -15.34 4.06
N TYR A 35 -11.54 -14.13 4.45
CA TYR A 35 -12.41 -13.13 5.09
C TYR A 35 -13.59 -12.73 4.19
N LEU A 36 -13.34 -12.51 2.90
CA LEU A 36 -14.37 -12.16 1.92
C LEU A 36 -15.28 -13.34 1.52
N GLY A 37 -14.90 -14.58 1.88
CA GLY A 37 -15.63 -15.79 1.49
C GLY A 37 -15.57 -16.06 -0.02
N VAL A 38 -14.47 -15.70 -0.69
CA VAL A 38 -14.28 -15.88 -2.13
C VAL A 38 -13.32 -17.03 -2.45
N ASP A 39 -13.23 -17.41 -3.72
CA ASP A 39 -12.28 -18.42 -4.18
C ASP A 39 -10.84 -18.01 -3.88
N VAL A 40 -10.19 -18.77 -3.00
CA VAL A 40 -8.87 -18.44 -2.46
C VAL A 40 -7.79 -18.51 -3.53
N ASP A 41 -7.81 -19.53 -4.39
CA ASP A 41 -6.76 -19.77 -5.37
C ASP A 41 -6.79 -18.72 -6.48
N ALA A 42 -7.98 -18.38 -6.98
CA ALA A 42 -8.16 -17.31 -7.96
C ALA A 42 -7.82 -15.94 -7.39
N PHE A 43 -8.23 -15.64 -6.14
CA PHE A 43 -7.92 -14.35 -5.51
C PHE A 43 -6.42 -14.18 -5.30
N VAL A 44 -5.76 -15.21 -4.77
CA VAL A 44 -4.30 -15.21 -4.56
C VAL A 44 -3.56 -15.05 -5.88
N LYS A 45 -3.97 -15.75 -6.92
CA LYS A 45 -3.38 -15.61 -8.26
C LYS A 45 -3.49 -14.17 -8.76
N ASP A 46 -4.69 -13.59 -8.72
CA ASP A 46 -4.89 -12.23 -9.20
C ASP A 46 -4.13 -11.22 -8.35
N ALA A 47 -4.07 -11.39 -7.02
CA ALA A 47 -3.33 -10.52 -6.11
C ALA A 47 -1.83 -10.39 -6.44
N TYR A 48 -1.21 -11.43 -7.00
CA TYR A 48 0.22 -11.44 -7.32
C TYR A 48 0.55 -11.08 -8.77
N ILE A 49 -0.44 -11.00 -9.66
CA ILE A 49 -0.24 -10.59 -11.05
C ILE A 49 -0.39 -9.07 -11.13
N GLU A 50 0.67 -8.38 -11.55
CA GLU A 50 0.62 -6.93 -11.77
C GLU A 50 -0.41 -6.56 -12.85
N GLY A 51 -1.16 -5.49 -12.59
CA GLY A 51 -2.18 -4.99 -13.50
C GLY A 51 -3.57 -5.62 -13.35
N THR A 52 -3.75 -6.60 -12.46
CA THR A 52 -5.10 -7.05 -12.06
C THR A 52 -5.74 -6.04 -11.11
N THR A 53 -7.08 -6.05 -11.04
CA THR A 53 -7.80 -5.20 -10.10
C THR A 53 -7.46 -5.53 -8.64
N ILE A 54 -7.33 -6.81 -8.27
CA ILE A 54 -6.98 -7.20 -6.88
C ILE A 54 -5.59 -6.69 -6.51
N ASN A 55 -4.59 -6.89 -7.37
CA ASN A 55 -3.25 -6.37 -7.14
C ASN A 55 -3.26 -4.85 -6.98
N GLY A 56 -4.00 -4.16 -7.84
CA GLY A 56 -4.18 -2.70 -7.76
C GLY A 56 -4.80 -2.25 -6.43
N ILE A 57 -5.88 -2.89 -5.99
CA ILE A 57 -6.56 -2.56 -4.72
C ILE A 57 -5.62 -2.80 -3.53
N ILE A 58 -4.91 -3.92 -3.49
CA ILE A 58 -3.96 -4.25 -2.41
C ILE A 58 -2.84 -3.20 -2.35
N ARG A 59 -2.18 -2.93 -3.48
CA ARG A 59 -1.09 -1.94 -3.56
C ARG A 59 -1.57 -0.54 -3.18
N GLN A 60 -2.75 -0.15 -3.63
CA GLN A 60 -3.36 1.12 -3.28
C GLN A 60 -3.63 1.21 -1.78
N GLY A 61 -4.20 0.17 -1.16
CA GLY A 61 -4.48 0.14 0.27
C GLY A 61 -3.23 0.33 1.11
N ILE A 62 -2.16 -0.40 0.80
CA ILE A 62 -0.86 -0.28 1.46
C ILE A 62 -0.29 1.14 1.30
N LEU A 63 -0.34 1.70 0.09
CA LEU A 63 0.16 3.04 -0.19
C LEU A 63 -0.62 4.11 0.58
N VAL A 64 -1.96 4.07 0.51
CA VAL A 64 -2.84 5.03 1.17
C VAL A 64 -2.68 4.97 2.69
N TYR A 65 -2.55 3.78 3.26
CA TYR A 65 -2.32 3.62 4.70
C TYR A 65 -0.99 4.22 5.16
N ARG A 66 0.07 4.09 4.35
CA ARG A 66 1.37 4.72 4.64
C ARG A 66 1.32 6.24 4.43
N ALA A 67 0.69 6.70 3.36
CA ALA A 67 0.66 8.10 2.97
C ALA A 67 -0.26 8.95 3.86
N ASN A 68 -1.44 8.46 4.23
CA ASN A 68 -2.45 9.25 4.94
C ASN A 68 -1.96 9.85 6.26
N PRO A 69 -1.28 9.10 7.16
CA PRO A 69 -0.71 9.68 8.38
C PRO A 69 0.34 10.76 8.07
N GLU A 70 1.21 10.53 7.08
CA GLU A 70 2.24 11.51 6.67
C GLU A 70 1.60 12.78 6.09
N MET A 71 0.58 12.65 5.24
CA MET A 71 -0.16 13.78 4.67
C MET A 71 -0.87 14.60 5.76
N LYS A 72 -1.54 13.94 6.71
CA LYS A 72 -2.18 14.63 7.86
C LYS A 72 -1.14 15.32 8.74
N LEU A 73 0.02 14.70 8.93
CA LEU A 73 1.11 15.28 9.70
C LEU A 73 1.67 16.53 9.01
N HIS A 74 1.84 16.46 7.69
CA HIS A 74 2.20 17.61 6.86
C HIS A 74 1.20 18.75 6.97
N GLU A 75 -0.10 18.49 6.81
CA GLU A 75 -1.16 19.49 6.92
C GLU A 75 -1.15 20.19 8.29
N GLN A 76 -0.99 19.43 9.38
CA GLN A 76 -0.87 20.00 10.72
C GLN A 76 0.40 20.83 10.91
N ALA A 77 1.52 20.39 10.32
CA ALA A 77 2.78 21.12 10.37
C ALA A 77 2.70 22.46 9.62
N GLU A 78 2.07 22.48 8.43
CA GLU A 78 1.77 23.71 7.68
C GLU A 78 0.87 24.66 8.46
N GLY A 79 -0.09 24.11 9.22
CA GLY A 79 -0.92 24.87 10.17
C GLY A 79 -0.19 25.40 11.41
N GLY A 80 1.13 25.18 11.53
CA GLY A 80 1.95 25.68 12.63
C GLY A 80 1.93 24.81 13.90
N ASN A 81 1.44 23.58 13.84
CA ASN A 81 1.49 22.67 14.97
C ASN A 81 2.93 22.19 15.23
N ILE A 82 3.56 22.73 16.29
CA ILE A 82 4.94 22.45 16.67
C ILE A 82 5.21 20.95 16.88
N ILE A 83 4.25 20.22 17.45
CA ILE A 83 4.39 18.77 17.67
C ILE A 83 4.42 18.04 16.31
N ALA A 84 3.55 18.43 15.38
CA ALA A 84 3.51 17.86 14.04
C ALA A 84 4.81 18.14 13.27
N ILE A 85 5.34 19.37 13.35
CA ILE A 85 6.63 19.74 12.74
C ILE A 85 7.76 18.84 13.25
N GLN A 86 7.88 18.67 14.57
CA GLN A 86 8.94 17.84 15.16
C GLN A 86 8.82 16.37 14.77
N GLN A 87 7.59 15.85 14.69
CA GLN A 87 7.34 14.49 14.24
C GLN A 87 7.66 14.34 12.75
N LEU A 88 7.30 15.33 11.93
CA LEU A 88 7.56 15.32 10.49
C LEU A 88 9.06 15.32 10.19
N GLU A 89 9.86 16.08 10.94
CA GLU A 89 11.32 16.01 10.83
C GLU A 89 11.87 14.62 11.10
N LYS A 90 11.30 13.86 12.05
CA LYS A 90 11.73 12.47 12.32
C LYS A 90 11.39 11.56 11.13
N VAL A 91 10.20 11.72 10.55
CA VAL A 91 9.78 10.97 9.36
C VAL A 91 10.72 11.28 8.19
N ASN A 92 11.02 12.55 7.93
CA ASN A 92 11.91 12.97 6.86
C ASN A 92 13.34 12.43 7.05
N ARG A 93 13.89 12.49 8.26
CA ARG A 93 15.23 11.93 8.55
C ARG A 93 15.29 10.42 8.26
N ARG A 94 14.25 9.66 8.64
CA ARG A 94 14.19 8.23 8.32
C ARG A 94 14.17 8.00 6.80
N ARG A 95 13.33 8.74 6.07
CA ARG A 95 13.22 8.61 4.61
C ARG A 95 14.52 8.97 3.90
N THR A 96 15.22 10.02 4.34
CA THR A 96 16.54 10.38 3.80
C THR A 96 17.56 9.27 4.04
N PHE A 97 17.54 8.62 5.21
CA PHE A 97 18.43 7.49 5.49
C PHE A 97 18.13 6.28 4.59
N GLU A 98 16.85 5.92 4.42
CA GLU A 98 16.43 4.82 3.53
C GLU A 98 16.90 5.06 2.08
N ILE A 99 16.73 6.27 1.54
CA ILE A 99 17.19 6.63 0.19
C ILE A 99 18.72 6.50 0.06
N ILE A 100 19.47 6.93 1.07
CA ILE A 100 20.94 6.82 1.06
C ILE A 100 21.37 5.34 1.08
N VAL A 101 20.70 4.49 1.87
CA VAL A 101 20.99 3.05 1.92
C VAL A 101 20.68 2.40 0.57
N GLU A 102 19.52 2.67 -0.03
CA GLU A 102 19.16 2.15 -1.34
C GLU A 102 20.17 2.57 -2.42
N GLN A 103 20.65 3.82 -2.40
CA GLN A 103 21.68 4.30 -3.34
C GLN A 103 23.02 3.59 -3.15
N ILE A 104 23.43 3.31 -1.90
CA ILE A 104 24.67 2.56 -1.63
C ILE A 104 24.55 1.12 -2.12
N ASP A 105 23.41 0.46 -1.88
CA ASP A 105 23.17 -0.91 -2.35
C ASP A 105 23.15 -0.98 -3.89
N GLU A 106 22.59 0.03 -4.57
CA GLU A 106 22.62 0.15 -6.03
C GLU A 106 24.04 0.38 -6.58
N ASP A 107 24.87 1.16 -5.88
CA ASP A 107 26.25 1.45 -6.25
C ASP A 107 27.21 0.26 -6.00
N GLU A 108 26.95 -0.60 -4.99
CA GLU A 108 27.73 -1.82 -4.74
C GLU A 108 27.38 -3.01 -5.68
N CYS A 109 26.27 -2.92 -6.41
CA CYS A 109 25.82 -3.95 -7.35
C CYS A 109 26.16 -3.68 -8.84
N ASN A 110 26.91 -2.62 -9.14
CA ASN A 110 27.49 -2.33 -10.47
C ASN A 110 29.00 -2.65 -10.53
#